data_AF-A0A1Q7SFX1-F1
#
_entry.id   AF-A0A1Q7SFX1-F1
#
_cell.length_a   1.000
_cell.length_b   1.000
_cell.length_c   1.000
_cell.angle_alpha   90.00
_cell.angle_beta   90.00
_cell.angle_gamma   90.00
#
_symmetry.space_group_name_H-M   'P 1'
#
loop_
_entity.id
_entity.type
_entity.pdbx_description
1 polymer ?
#
loop_
_entity_poly.entity_id
_entity_poly.type
_entity_poly.pdbx_seq_one_letter_code
_entity_poly.pdbx_strand_id
1 'polypeptide(L)'
;MIAYLDSSILLRKVLRQPGSLREWTAVRTGVASALAETECLRTLDRLRLRAGLSDREVARRRQTVFRLLESLEVVEVTAPVLARAAQPLPTELGTLDAIHLATALLWREHSGSDIVMATHDVALATAARACGLTVVGGS
;
A
#
# COMPACT_ATOMS: atom_id res chain seq x y z
N MET A 1 -1.85 -13.75 8.87
CA MET A 1 -2.99 -13.12 8.18
C MET A 1 -2.61 -12.79 6.75
N ILE A 2 -3.60 -12.59 5.88
CA ILE A 2 -3.42 -11.98 4.57
C ILE A 2 -3.59 -10.47 4.76
N ALA A 3 -2.63 -9.69 4.25
CA ALA A 3 -2.65 -8.24 4.42
C ALA A 3 -2.43 -7.53 3.09
N TYR A 4 -3.31 -6.58 2.77
CA TYR A 4 -3.08 -5.60 1.73
C TYR A 4 -2.16 -4.51 2.27
N LEU A 5 -1.05 -4.25 1.61
CA LEU A 5 -0.03 -3.29 2.01
C LEU A 5 -0.05 -2.12 1.01
N ASP A 6 -0.48 -0.94 1.46
CA ASP A 6 -0.33 0.28 0.66
C ASP A 6 1.13 0.74 0.60
N SER A 7 1.40 1.77 -0.22
CA SER A 7 2.76 2.32 -0.32
C SER A 7 3.28 2.91 0.98
N SER A 8 2.41 3.40 1.87
CA SER A 8 2.80 3.98 3.16
C SER A 8 3.45 2.93 4.07
N ILE A 9 2.93 1.70 4.11
CA ILE A 9 3.52 0.58 4.85
C ILE A 9 4.90 0.24 4.28
N LEU A 10 5.01 0.10 2.95
CA LEU A 10 6.26 -0.25 2.29
C LEU A 10 7.32 0.83 2.51
N LEU A 11 6.94 2.11 2.37
CA LEU A 11 7.83 3.24 2.55
C LEU A 11 8.37 3.34 3.97
N ARG A 12 7.55 3.13 5.00
CA ARG A 12 8.08 3.12 6.39
C ARG A 12 9.15 2.06 6.58
N LYS A 13 8.98 0.88 5.99
CA LYS A 13 9.97 -0.21 6.04
C LYS A 13 11.24 0.14 5.27
N VAL A 14 11.11 0.65 4.03
CA VAL A 14 12.24 1.05 3.16
C VAL A 14 13.06 2.18 3.79
N LEU A 15 12.38 3.15 4.39
CA LEU A 15 12.98 4.33 5.00
C LEU A 15 13.44 4.10 6.44
N ARG A 16 13.16 2.92 7.03
CA ARG A 16 13.39 2.59 8.45
C ARG A 16 12.79 3.63 9.40
N GLN A 17 11.59 4.11 9.05
CA GLN A 17 10.88 5.07 9.87
C GLN A 17 10.32 4.39 11.13
N PRO A 18 10.24 5.11 12.26
CA PRO A 18 9.57 4.61 13.45
C PRO A 18 8.08 4.35 13.16
N GLY A 19 7.49 3.46 13.95
CA GLY A 19 6.09 3.08 13.77
C GLY A 19 5.85 2.19 12.54
N SER A 20 6.83 1.36 12.15
CA SER A 20 6.59 0.28 11.20
C SER A 20 5.47 -0.64 11.70
N LEU A 21 4.75 -1.27 10.77
CA LEU A 21 3.66 -2.19 11.06
C LEU A 21 4.07 -3.24 12.13
N ARG A 22 3.38 -3.24 13.28
CA ARG A 22 3.67 -4.16 14.39
C ARG A 22 3.37 -5.61 14.02
N GLU A 23 2.34 -5.78 13.21
CA GLU A 23 1.82 -7.07 12.74
C GLU A 23 2.62 -7.64 11.57
N TRP A 24 3.73 -7.00 11.15
CA TRP A 24 4.50 -7.42 9.97
C TRP A 24 4.89 -8.91 10.02
N THR A 25 5.31 -9.41 11.17
CA THR A 25 5.69 -10.82 11.34
C THR A 25 4.51 -11.79 11.30
N ALA A 26 3.27 -11.30 11.46
CA ALA A 26 2.06 -12.09 11.35
C ALA A 26 1.51 -12.13 9.91
N VAL A 27 2.03 -11.32 8.97
CA VAL A 27 1.65 -11.35 7.55
C VAL A 27 2.24 -12.60 6.90
N ARG A 28 1.36 -13.51 6.47
CA ARG A 28 1.74 -14.76 5.76
C ARG A 28 1.71 -14.57 4.25
N THR A 29 0.74 -13.79 3.78
CA THR A 29 0.58 -13.39 2.38
C THR A 29 0.40 -11.88 2.37
N GLY A 30 1.31 -11.18 1.71
CA GLY A 30 1.19 -9.75 1.50
C GLY A 30 0.71 -9.48 0.08
N VAL A 31 -0.28 -8.63 -0.06
CA VAL A 31 -0.86 -8.20 -1.33
C VAL A 31 -0.61 -6.71 -1.49
N ALA A 32 -0.29 -6.24 -2.68
CA ALA A 32 -0.16 -4.81 -2.97
C ALA A 32 -0.71 -4.48 -4.36
N SER A 33 -1.08 -3.23 -4.61
CA SER A 33 -1.31 -2.77 -5.99
C SER A 33 0.03 -2.53 -6.69
N ALA A 34 0.09 -2.77 -8.00
CA ALA A 34 1.19 -2.33 -8.85
C ALA A 34 1.47 -0.81 -8.73
N LEU A 35 0.46 -0.03 -8.33
CA LEU A 35 0.61 1.40 -8.01
C LEU A 35 1.68 1.67 -6.94
N ALA A 36 1.83 0.75 -5.97
CA ALA A 36 2.74 0.93 -4.84
C ALA A 36 4.20 1.13 -5.27
N GLU A 37 4.62 0.50 -6.39
CA GLU A 37 5.95 0.72 -6.97
C GLU A 37 6.14 2.18 -7.34
N THR A 38 5.21 2.72 -8.13
CA THR A 38 5.27 4.10 -8.62
C THR A 38 5.31 5.09 -7.46
N GLU A 39 4.46 4.91 -6.47
CA GLU A 39 4.40 5.79 -5.29
C GLU A 39 5.68 5.72 -4.43
N CYS A 40 6.21 4.52 -4.23
CA CYS A 40 7.46 4.32 -3.51
C CYS A 40 8.62 5.02 -4.23
N LEU A 41 8.78 4.77 -5.54
CA LEU A 41 9.87 5.33 -6.33
C LEU A 41 9.78 6.85 -6.46
N ARG A 42 8.57 7.40 -6.59
CA ARG A 42 8.34 8.85 -6.61
C ARG A 42 8.62 9.51 -5.27
N THR A 43 8.30 8.83 -4.17
CA THR A 43 8.67 9.30 -2.84
C THR A 43 10.19 9.31 -2.64
N LEU A 44 10.90 8.26 -3.07
CA LEU A 44 12.37 8.23 -3.00
C LEU A 44 13.02 9.34 -3.82
N ASP A 45 12.52 9.61 -5.02
CA ASP A 45 13.02 10.69 -5.88
C ASP A 45 12.74 12.07 -5.28
N ARG A 46 11.55 12.28 -4.69
CA ARG A 46 11.25 13.51 -3.95
C ARG A 46 12.20 13.70 -2.77
N LEU A 47 12.55 12.65 -2.04
CA LEU A 47 13.51 12.73 -0.94
C LEU A 47 14.94 12.98 -1.43
N ARG A 48 15.34 12.45 -2.59
CA ARG A 48 16.62 12.77 -3.24
C ARG A 48 16.76 14.28 -3.44
N LEU A 49 15.73 14.90 -4.01
CA LEU A 49 15.73 16.33 -4.32
C LEU A 49 15.58 17.22 -3.08
N ARG A 50 14.73 16.85 -2.12
CA ARG A 50 14.41 17.71 -0.97
C ARG A 50 15.31 17.51 0.24
N ALA A 51 15.76 16.29 0.48
CA ALA A 51 16.54 15.92 1.67
C ALA A 51 18.01 15.59 1.35
N GLY A 52 18.43 15.76 0.08
CA GLY A 52 19.83 15.57 -0.31
C GLY A 52 20.34 14.15 -0.17
N LEU A 53 19.47 13.14 -0.26
CA LEU A 53 19.90 11.73 -0.25
C LEU A 53 20.87 11.49 -1.42
N SER A 54 21.99 10.84 -1.13
CA SER A 54 22.96 10.50 -2.17
C SER A 54 22.37 9.49 -3.16
N ASP A 55 22.84 9.52 -4.40
CA ASP A 55 22.40 8.57 -5.43
C ASP A 55 22.63 7.11 -5.02
N ARG A 56 23.71 6.84 -4.26
CA ARG A 56 23.99 5.52 -3.70
C ARG A 56 22.91 5.06 -2.71
N GLU A 57 22.44 5.96 -1.84
CA GLU A 57 21.38 5.64 -0.88
C GLU A 57 20.03 5.45 -1.56
N VAL A 58 19.73 6.28 -2.56
CA VAL A 58 18.52 6.15 -3.38
C VAL A 58 18.52 4.81 -4.10
N ALA A 59 19.62 4.43 -4.75
CA ALA A 59 19.76 3.14 -5.42
C ALA A 59 19.53 1.96 -4.47
N ARG A 60 20.13 2.00 -3.27
CA ARG A 60 19.92 0.97 -2.22
C ARG A 60 18.47 0.88 -1.78
N ARG A 61 17.78 2.02 -1.61
CA ARG A 61 16.36 2.06 -1.22
C ARG A 61 15.45 1.57 -2.34
N ARG A 62 15.71 1.92 -3.60
CA ARG A 62 14.99 1.38 -4.78
C ARG A 62 15.11 -0.14 -4.86
N GLN A 63 16.32 -0.67 -4.68
CA GLN A 63 16.52 -2.12 -4.64
C GLN A 63 15.73 -2.79 -3.49
N THR A 64 15.55 -2.07 -2.37
CA THR A 64 14.75 -2.57 -1.25
C THR A 64 13.25 -2.56 -1.58
N VAL A 65 12.76 -1.54 -2.30
CA VAL A 65 11.38 -1.51 -2.82
C VAL A 65 11.13 -2.73 -3.72
N PHE A 66 12.00 -2.98 -4.71
CA PHE A 66 11.84 -4.10 -5.62
C PHE A 66 11.84 -5.45 -4.91
N ARG A 67 12.79 -5.70 -4.00
CA ARG A 67 12.81 -6.94 -3.19
C ARG A 67 11.56 -7.12 -2.33
N LEU A 68 10.99 -6.03 -1.82
CA LEU A 68 9.73 -6.11 -1.07
C LEU A 68 8.60 -6.49 -2.01
N LEU A 69 8.44 -5.81 -3.15
CA LEU A 69 7.38 -6.11 -4.11
C LEU A 69 7.48 -7.52 -4.70
N GLU A 70 8.69 -8.02 -4.98
CA GLU A 70 8.94 -9.41 -5.41
C GLU A 70 8.47 -10.46 -4.39
N SER A 71 8.38 -10.09 -3.11
CA SER A 71 7.87 -10.96 -2.04
C SER A 71 6.36 -10.88 -1.82
N LEU A 72 5.66 -10.02 -2.57
CA LEU A 72 4.23 -9.76 -2.45
C LEU A 72 3.49 -10.28 -3.67
N GLU A 73 2.21 -10.58 -3.49
CA GLU A 73 1.29 -10.70 -4.61
C GLU A 73 0.94 -9.28 -5.09
N VAL A 74 1.43 -8.93 -6.28
CA VAL A 74 1.17 -7.61 -6.89
C VAL A 74 -0.02 -7.71 -7.83
N VAL A 75 -1.05 -6.91 -7.55
CA VAL A 75 -2.28 -6.83 -8.33
C VAL A 75 -2.19 -5.66 -9.30
N GLU A 76 -2.35 -5.95 -10.59
CA GLU A 76 -2.33 -4.95 -11.65
C GLU A 76 -3.48 -3.95 -11.55
N VAL A 77 -3.21 -2.68 -11.89
CA VAL A 77 -4.24 -1.63 -11.99
C VAL A 77 -4.97 -1.78 -13.32
N THR A 78 -5.95 -2.67 -13.34
CA THR A 78 -6.75 -2.98 -14.53
C THR A 78 -7.99 -2.08 -14.64
N ALA A 79 -8.68 -2.14 -15.79
CA ALA A 79 -9.92 -1.38 -15.98
C ALA A 79 -11.00 -1.67 -14.91
N PRO A 80 -11.23 -2.92 -14.44
CA PRO A 80 -12.10 -3.19 -13.30
C PRO A 80 -11.68 -2.49 -12.01
N VAL A 81 -10.38 -2.40 -11.71
CA VAL A 81 -9.87 -1.66 -10.53
C VAL A 81 -10.22 -0.19 -10.63
N LEU A 82 -9.97 0.43 -11.78
CA LEU A 82 -10.27 1.84 -12.01
C LEU A 82 -11.79 2.12 -11.96
N ALA A 83 -12.60 1.25 -12.57
CA ALA A 83 -14.05 1.35 -12.51
C ALA A 83 -14.57 1.26 -11.07
N ARG A 84 -14.02 0.34 -10.26
CA ARG A 84 -14.38 0.18 -8.85
C ARG A 84 -13.94 1.35 -7.99
N ALA A 85 -12.77 1.93 -8.26
CA ALA A 85 -12.24 3.11 -7.57
C ALA A 85 -13.05 4.39 -7.89
N ALA A 86 -13.67 4.46 -9.07
CA ALA A 86 -14.49 5.60 -9.50
C ALA A 86 -15.93 5.57 -8.94
N GLN A 87 -16.36 4.47 -8.31
CA GLN A 87 -17.67 4.39 -7.69
C GLN A 87 -17.76 5.25 -6.42
N PRO A 88 -18.96 5.68 -6.01
CA PRO A 88 -19.15 6.41 -4.76
C PRO A 88 -18.54 5.67 -3.55
N LEU A 89 -17.76 6.40 -2.76
CA LEU A 89 -17.15 5.90 -1.53
C LEU A 89 -17.86 6.48 -0.30
N PRO A 90 -17.89 5.74 0.83
CA PRO A 90 -18.58 6.18 2.04
C PRO A 90 -17.86 7.34 2.77
N THR A 91 -16.61 7.64 2.39
CA THR A 91 -15.79 8.70 2.98
C THR A 91 -15.04 9.44 1.88
N GLU A 92 -14.55 10.64 2.19
CA GLU A 92 -13.60 11.33 1.32
C GLU A 92 -12.30 10.52 1.20
N LEU A 93 -11.87 10.26 -0.03
CA LEU A 93 -10.66 9.50 -0.31
C LEU A 93 -10.01 10.00 -1.60
N GLY A 94 -8.69 10.20 -1.57
CA GLY A 94 -7.93 10.60 -2.75
C GLY A 94 -7.92 9.50 -3.81
N THR A 95 -7.69 9.87 -5.07
CA THR A 95 -7.75 8.92 -6.20
C THR A 95 -6.82 7.72 -6.05
N LEU A 96 -5.57 7.93 -5.60
CA LEU A 96 -4.60 6.85 -5.43
C LEU A 96 -5.00 5.90 -4.29
N ASP A 97 -5.49 6.44 -3.18
CA ASP A 97 -6.00 5.64 -2.07
C ASP A 97 -7.29 4.89 -2.44
N ALA A 98 -8.15 5.50 -3.26
CA ALA A 98 -9.33 4.83 -3.83
C ALA A 98 -8.94 3.65 -4.72
N ILE A 99 -7.86 3.77 -5.49
CA ILE A 99 -7.29 2.65 -6.26
C ILE A 99 -6.80 1.56 -5.31
N HIS A 100 -6.06 1.89 -4.26
CA HIS A 100 -5.63 0.91 -3.25
C HIS A 100 -6.80 0.16 -2.61
N LEU A 101 -7.83 0.89 -2.16
CA LEU A 101 -9.03 0.32 -1.58
C LEU A 101 -9.77 -0.58 -2.59
N ALA A 102 -9.96 -0.11 -3.82
CA ALA A 102 -10.60 -0.90 -4.87
C ALA A 102 -9.84 -2.19 -5.18
N THR A 103 -8.50 -2.14 -5.24
CA THR A 103 -7.65 -3.32 -5.41
C THR A 103 -7.87 -4.32 -4.28
N ALA A 104 -7.84 -3.87 -3.02
CA ALA A 104 -8.03 -4.75 -1.86
C ALA A 104 -9.42 -5.41 -1.86
N LEU A 105 -10.46 -4.66 -2.20
CA LEU A 105 -11.84 -5.16 -2.25
C LEU A 105 -12.03 -6.18 -3.37
N LEU A 106 -11.53 -5.88 -4.58
CA LEU A 106 -11.57 -6.82 -5.69
C LEU A 106 -10.76 -8.08 -5.38
N TRP A 107 -9.58 -7.95 -4.77
CA TRP A 107 -8.80 -9.12 -4.36
C TRP A 107 -9.58 -10.01 -3.39
N ARG A 108 -10.25 -9.43 -2.39
CA ARG A 108 -11.11 -10.17 -1.45
C ARG A 108 -12.25 -10.88 -2.17
N GLU A 109 -12.92 -10.19 -3.10
CA GLU A 109 -14.02 -10.75 -3.89
C GLU A 109 -13.57 -11.92 -4.77
N HIS A 110 -12.41 -11.82 -5.43
CA HIS A 110 -11.91 -12.87 -6.32
C HIS A 110 -11.31 -14.07 -5.58
N SER A 111 -10.63 -13.83 -4.46
CA SER A 111 -10.00 -14.89 -3.67
C SER A 111 -10.96 -15.62 -2.74
N GLY A 112 -12.11 -15.01 -2.42
CA GLY A 112 -13.03 -15.50 -1.38
C GLY A 112 -12.43 -15.51 0.03
N SER A 113 -11.27 -14.88 0.23
CA SER A 113 -10.52 -14.88 1.48
C SER A 113 -10.53 -13.50 2.12
N ASP A 114 -10.64 -13.46 3.45
CA ASP A 114 -10.54 -12.20 4.19
C ASP A 114 -9.13 -11.60 4.07
N ILE A 115 -9.09 -10.28 3.88
CA ILE A 115 -7.86 -9.49 3.81
C ILE A 115 -7.91 -8.31 4.77
N VAL A 116 -6.80 -8.08 5.47
CA VAL A 116 -6.62 -6.93 6.36
C VAL A 116 -5.99 -5.79 5.57
N MET A 117 -6.53 -4.58 5.65
CA MET A 117 -5.89 -3.38 5.11
C MET A 117 -4.82 -2.88 6.08
N ALA A 118 -3.56 -2.92 5.67
CA ALA A 118 -2.46 -2.30 6.37
C ALA A 118 -2.13 -0.95 5.70
N THR A 119 -2.34 0.13 6.44
CA THR A 119 -2.08 1.50 5.98
C THR A 119 -1.70 2.38 7.17
N HIS A 120 -0.85 3.37 6.94
CA HIS A 120 -0.60 4.47 7.86
C HIS A 120 -1.37 5.74 7.49
N ASP A 121 -2.19 5.70 6.44
CA ASP A 121 -3.08 6.79 6.04
C ASP A 121 -4.43 6.67 6.76
N VAL A 122 -4.84 7.75 7.44
CA VAL A 122 -6.05 7.79 8.25
C VAL A 122 -7.32 7.80 7.38
N ALA A 123 -7.29 8.45 6.22
CA ALA A 123 -8.42 8.49 5.30
C ALA A 123 -8.64 7.10 4.68
N LEU A 124 -7.58 6.45 4.20
CA LEU A 124 -7.65 5.08 3.68
C LEU A 124 -8.08 4.08 4.75
N ALA A 125 -7.55 4.21 5.98
CA ALA A 125 -7.98 3.39 7.11
C ALA A 125 -9.48 3.54 7.39
N THR A 126 -10.00 4.77 7.36
CA THR A 126 -11.42 5.05 7.63
C THR A 126 -12.30 4.49 6.51
N ALA A 127 -11.93 4.70 5.25
CA ALA A 127 -12.63 4.18 4.09
C ALA A 127 -12.65 2.64 4.09
N ALA A 128 -11.52 2.00 4.38
CA ALA A 128 -11.41 0.54 4.46
C ALA A 128 -12.33 -0.05 5.54
N ARG A 129 -12.37 0.56 6.74
CA ARG A 129 -13.32 0.16 7.80
C ARG A 129 -14.77 0.31 7.35
N ALA A 130 -15.11 1.43 6.70
CA ALA A 130 -16.44 1.67 6.18
C ALA A 130 -16.85 0.67 5.07
N CYS A 131 -15.89 0.11 4.34
CA CYS A 131 -16.09 -0.98 3.37
C CYS A 131 -16.00 -2.40 3.98
N GLY A 132 -15.94 -2.50 5.31
CA GLY A 132 -15.95 -3.76 6.04
C GLY A 132 -14.62 -4.52 6.01
N LEU A 133 -13.50 -3.83 5.83
CA LEU A 133 -12.16 -4.42 6.00
C LEU A 133 -11.67 -4.20 7.44
N THR A 134 -10.96 -5.20 7.97
CA THR A 134 -10.16 -5.00 9.19
C THR A 134 -8.95 -4.13 8.84
N VAL A 135 -8.54 -3.23 9.74
CA VAL A 135 -7.42 -2.31 9.50
C VAL A 135 -6.35 -2.43 10.58
N VAL A 136 -5.08 -2.40 10.16
CA VAL A 136 -3.89 -2.31 11.03
C VAL A 136 -2.98 -1.16 10.57
N GLY A 137 -2.09 -0.68 11.45
CA GLY A 137 -1.17 0.42 11.16
C GLY A 137 -1.77 1.83 11.26
N GLY A 138 -3.10 1.96 11.24
CA GLY A 138 -3.84 3.21 11.38
C GLY A 138 -4.20 3.56 12.83
N SER A 139 -3.17 3.72 13.67
CA SER A 139 -3.26 4.24 15.06
C SER A 139 -2.41 5.49 15.21
#